data_AF-A0A929CC65-F1
#
_entry.id   AF-A0A929CC65-F1
#
_cell.length_a   1.000
_cell.length_b   1.000
_cell.length_c   1.000
_cell.angle_alpha   90.00
_cell.angle_beta   90.00
_cell.angle_gamma   90.00
#
_symmetry.space_group_name_H-M   'P 1'
#
loop_
_entity.id
_entity.type
_entity.pdbx_description
1 polymer ?
#
loop_
_entity_poly.entity_id
_entity_poly.type
_entity_poly.pdbx_seq_one_letter_code
_entity_poly.pdbx_strand_id
1 'polypeptide(L)'
;MMRILKFSDPGFAAEFRRIEQRAEEISGDIEETVKAIIADVRRRGDAALFELTAKFDRLELSADTLEVTEGEIDAAMAEVSAESMAALQLAAERIADYHAKQKQETWLSTDEDDV
;
A
#
# COMPACT_ATOMS: atom_id res chain seq x y z
N MET A 1 -10.83 30.21 0.07
CA MET A 1 -12.26 30.15 -0.32
C MET A 1 -12.40 28.98 -1.29
N MET A 2 -13.36 28.07 -1.09
CA MET A 2 -13.56 26.90 -1.96
C MET A 2 -14.09 27.35 -3.33
N ARG A 3 -13.49 26.86 -4.42
CA ARG A 3 -13.91 27.21 -5.79
C ARG A 3 -15.08 26.32 -6.21
N ILE A 4 -16.17 26.93 -6.65
CA ILE A 4 -17.36 26.24 -7.18
C ILE A 4 -17.33 26.35 -8.70
N LEU A 5 -17.51 25.23 -9.40
CA LEU A 5 -17.58 25.17 -10.86
C LEU A 5 -19.01 24.86 -11.29
N LYS A 6 -19.56 25.67 -12.20
CA LYS A 6 -20.87 25.40 -12.80
C LYS A 6 -20.68 24.90 -14.22
N PHE A 7 -21.44 23.89 -14.63
CA PHE A 7 -21.44 23.38 -16.01
C PHE A 7 -21.74 24.47 -17.06
N SER A 8 -22.46 25.53 -16.67
CA SER A 8 -22.77 26.67 -17.53
C SER A 8 -21.60 27.65 -17.71
N ASP A 9 -20.54 27.55 -16.91
CA ASP A 9 -19.44 28.50 -16.99
C ASP A 9 -18.65 28.26 -18.28
N PRO A 10 -18.34 29.30 -19.08
CA PRO A 10 -17.59 29.15 -20.32
C PRO A 10 -16.23 28.45 -20.16
N GLY A 11 -15.63 28.53 -18.96
CA GLY A 11 -14.37 27.88 -18.60
C GLY A 11 -14.50 26.49 -17.97
N PHE A 12 -15.71 25.96 -17.81
CA PHE A 12 -15.97 24.70 -17.09
C PHE A 12 -15.13 23.55 -17.65
N ALA A 13 -15.19 23.31 -18.97
CA ALA A 13 -14.52 22.17 -19.59
C ALA A 13 -12.99 22.21 -19.42
N ALA A 14 -12.38 23.39 -19.45
CA ALA A 14 -10.94 23.54 -19.25
C ALA A 14 -10.54 23.28 -17.80
N GLU A 15 -11.30 23.83 -16.84
CA GLU A 15 -11.04 23.63 -15.42
C GLU A 15 -11.33 22.21 -14.96
N PHE A 16 -12.38 21.59 -15.50
CA PHE A 16 -12.73 20.19 -15.24
C PHE A 16 -11.62 19.26 -15.74
N ARG A 17 -11.13 19.44 -16.98
CA ARG A 17 -9.98 18.69 -17.49
C ARG A 17 -8.73 18.85 -16.63
N ARG A 18 -8.46 20.06 -16.13
CA ARG A 18 -7.34 20.30 -15.20
C ARG A 18 -7.47 19.49 -13.91
N ILE A 19 -8.69 19.27 -13.41
CA ILE A 19 -8.95 18.45 -12.22
C ILE A 19 -8.80 16.97 -12.53
N GLU A 20 -9.33 16.51 -13.66
CA GLU A 20 -9.14 15.12 -14.14
C GLU A 20 -7.66 14.79 -14.32
N GLN A 21 -6.88 15.74 -14.83
CA GLN A 21 -5.44 15.62 -15.06
C GLN A 21 -4.59 16.00 -13.85
N ARG A 22 -5.19 16.19 -12.66
CA ARG A 22 -4.47 16.54 -11.43
C ARG A 22 -3.66 15.37 -10.86
N ALA A 23 -3.38 14.33 -11.65
CA ALA A 23 -2.37 13.37 -11.26
C ALA A 23 -1.05 14.12 -11.08
N GLU A 24 -0.37 13.90 -9.96
CA GLU A 24 1.01 14.38 -9.82
C GLU A 24 1.85 13.65 -10.88
N GLU A 25 2.34 14.40 -11.87
CA GLU A 25 3.39 13.88 -12.73
C GLU A 25 4.60 13.59 -11.84
N ILE A 26 4.99 12.31 -11.77
CA ILE A 26 6.21 11.91 -11.10
C ILE A 26 7.36 12.59 -11.84
N SER A 27 8.09 13.48 -11.17
CA SER A 27 9.22 14.16 -11.80
C SER A 27 10.31 13.15 -12.16
N GLY A 28 11.05 13.44 -13.25
CA GLY A 28 12.18 12.60 -13.66
C GLY A 28 13.20 12.37 -12.55
N ASP A 29 13.43 13.38 -11.71
CA ASP A 29 14.34 13.30 -10.56
C ASP A 29 13.89 12.25 -9.52
N ILE A 30 12.58 12.13 -9.26
CA ILE A 30 12.03 11.10 -8.37
C ILE A 30 12.24 9.72 -8.99
N GLU A 31 11.96 9.58 -10.29
CA GLU A 31 12.15 8.33 -11.00
C GLU A 31 13.62 7.87 -10.98
N GLU A 32 14.56 8.77 -11.26
CA GLU A 32 16.00 8.49 -11.21
C GLU A 32 16.45 8.09 -9.80
N THR A 33 15.94 8.78 -8.77
CA THR A 33 16.24 8.47 -7.37
C THR A 33 15.77 7.06 -6.99
N VAL A 34 14.54 6.70 -7.35
CA VAL A 34 13.98 5.37 -7.06
C VAL A 34 14.73 4.27 -7.82
N LYS A 35 15.07 4.51 -9.10
CA LYS A 35 15.90 3.59 -9.88
C LYS A 35 17.26 3.33 -9.22
N ALA A 36 17.91 4.38 -8.70
CA ALA A 36 19.17 4.25 -8.00
C ALA A 36 19.02 3.42 -6.71
N ILE A 37 17.98 3.67 -5.91
CA ILE A 37 17.68 2.90 -4.69
C ILE A 37 17.51 1.40 -5.02
N ILE A 38 16.67 1.07 -6.01
CA ILE A 38 16.41 -0.31 -6.41
C ILE A 38 17.70 -0.99 -6.90
N ALA A 39 18.48 -0.31 -7.74
CA ALA A 39 19.74 -0.84 -8.26
C ALA A 39 20.74 -1.12 -7.12
N ASP A 40 20.78 -0.25 -6.12
CA ASP A 40 21.69 -0.38 -4.99
C ASP A 40 21.29 -1.52 -4.05
N VAL A 41 20.00 -1.65 -3.71
CA VAL A 41 19.49 -2.79 -2.93
C VAL A 41 19.69 -4.11 -3.67
N ARG A 42 19.47 -4.16 -4.99
CA ARG A 42 19.76 -5.37 -5.79
C ARG A 42 21.23 -5.78 -5.74
N ARG A 43 22.14 -4.81 -5.70
CA ARG A 43 23.59 -5.05 -5.73
C ARG A 43 24.16 -5.38 -4.35
N ARG A 44 23.67 -4.73 -3.30
CA ARG A 44 24.24 -4.79 -1.93
C ARG A 44 23.36 -5.50 -0.90
N GLY A 45 22.11 -5.81 -1.24
CA GLY A 45 21.15 -6.44 -0.34
C GLY A 45 20.93 -5.63 0.93
N ASP A 46 20.92 -6.32 2.07
CA ASP A 46 20.61 -5.79 3.40
C ASP A 46 21.48 -4.60 3.81
N ALA A 47 22.74 -4.56 3.38
CA ALA A 47 23.61 -3.42 3.67
C ALA A 47 23.05 -2.10 3.10
N ALA A 48 22.55 -2.11 1.87
CA ALA A 48 21.87 -0.95 1.31
C ALA A 48 20.54 -0.69 2.00
N LEU A 49 19.77 -1.74 2.31
CA LEU A 49 18.49 -1.61 3.01
C LEU A 49 18.66 -0.88 4.35
N PHE A 50 19.56 -1.35 5.22
CA PHE A 50 19.78 -0.75 6.55
C PHE A 50 20.30 0.68 6.47
N GLU A 51 21.23 0.98 5.55
CA GLU A 51 21.68 2.36 5.32
C GLU A 51 20.54 3.29 4.88
N LEU A 52 19.65 2.80 4.00
CA LEU A 52 18.51 3.58 3.52
C LEU A 52 17.45 3.76 4.60
N THR A 53 17.18 2.74 5.42
CA THR A 53 16.28 2.83 6.57
C THR A 53 16.82 3.83 7.60
N ALA A 54 18.12 3.76 7.95
CA ALA A 54 18.73 4.74 8.85
C ALA A 54 18.64 6.17 8.29
N LYS A 55 18.80 6.33 6.97
CA LYS A 55 18.72 7.63 6.31
C LYS A 55 17.30 8.21 6.27
N PHE A 56 16.31 7.43 5.85
CA PHE A 56 14.96 7.92 5.57
C PHE A 56 14.02 7.82 6.76
N ASP A 57 14.10 6.71 7.51
CA ASP A 57 13.22 6.41 8.64
C ASP A 57 13.86 6.78 9.98
N ARG A 58 15.16 7.09 9.97
CA ARG A 58 15.96 7.44 11.16
C ARG A 58 15.96 6.32 12.21
N LEU A 59 15.96 5.09 11.71
CA LEU A 59 15.94 3.87 12.51
C LEU A 59 17.12 2.99 12.13
N GLU A 60 17.93 2.63 13.13
CA GLU A 60 19.03 1.68 12.97
C GLU A 60 18.49 0.27 13.11
N LEU A 61 18.57 -0.51 12.03
CA LEU A 61 18.14 -1.90 12.01
C LEU A 61 19.30 -2.83 11.67
N SER A 62 19.12 -4.10 12.02
CA SER A 62 20.01 -5.20 11.72
C SER A 62 19.19 -6.40 11.23
N ALA A 63 19.85 -7.45 10.76
CA ALA A 63 19.17 -8.68 10.35
C ALA A 63 18.33 -9.28 11.50
N ASP A 64 18.79 -9.14 12.75
CA ASP A 64 18.11 -9.69 13.93
C ASP A 64 16.93 -8.82 14.41
N THR A 65 16.83 -7.57 13.95
CA THR A 65 15.83 -6.60 14.42
C THR A 65 14.92 -6.05 13.31
N LEU A 66 15.11 -6.53 12.07
CA LEU A 66 14.30 -6.11 10.93
C LEU A 66 12.88 -6.65 11.00
N GLU A 67 12.73 -7.88 11.46
CA GLU A 67 11.43 -8.55 11.60
C GLU A 67 10.81 -8.24 12.96
N VAL A 68 9.55 -7.79 12.94
CA VAL A 68 8.77 -7.59 14.16
C VAL A 68 8.45 -8.97 14.76
N THR A 69 8.82 -9.15 16.03
CA THR A 69 8.67 -10.42 16.73
C THR A 69 7.22 -10.66 17.19
N GLU A 70 6.85 -11.94 17.38
CA GLU A 70 5.56 -12.31 17.98
C GLU A 70 5.35 -11.63 19.35
N GLY A 71 6.41 -11.53 20.16
CA GLY A 71 6.34 -10.88 21.47
C GLY A 71 6.05 -9.37 21.40
N GLU A 72 6.59 -8.67 20.39
CA GLU A 72 6.27 -7.25 20.15
C GLU A 72 4.82 -7.08 19.69
N ILE A 73 4.32 -8.00 18.88
CA ILE A 73 2.91 -8.01 18.44
C ILE A 73 1.99 -8.22 19.65
N ASP A 74 2.26 -9.23 20.48
CA ASP A 74 1.47 -9.52 21.68
C ASP A 74 1.47 -8.34 22.67
N ALA A 75 2.63 -7.72 22.88
CA ALA A 75 2.76 -6.53 23.71
C ALA A 75 1.93 -5.36 23.16
N ALA A 76 2.02 -5.07 21.86
CA ALA A 76 1.24 -4.03 21.23
C ALA A 76 -0.26 -4.30 21.32
N MET A 77 -0.69 -5.56 21.12
CA MET A 77 -2.10 -5.95 21.25
C MET A 77 -2.64 -5.75 22.66
N ALA A 78 -1.82 -5.98 23.69
CA ALA A 78 -2.20 -5.75 25.09
C ALA A 78 -2.37 -4.26 25.45
N GLU A 79 -1.73 -3.36 24.70
CA GLU A 79 -1.86 -1.90 24.88
C GLU A 79 -3.10 -1.31 24.19
N VAL A 80 -3.71 -2.03 23.24
CA VAL A 80 -4.90 -1.57 22.52
C VAL A 80 -6.13 -1.61 23.43
N SER A 81 -6.89 -0.52 23.46
CA SER A 81 -8.14 -0.48 24.22
C SER A 81 -9.15 -1.52 23.71
N ALA A 82 -9.98 -2.07 24.61
CA ALA A 82 -11.00 -3.05 24.24
C ALA A 82 -11.97 -2.51 23.17
N GLU A 83 -12.30 -1.23 23.22
CA GLU A 83 -13.15 -0.58 22.22
C GLU A 83 -12.49 -0.53 20.84
N SER A 84 -11.23 -0.10 20.77
CA SER A 84 -10.47 -0.08 19.52
C SER A 84 -10.26 -1.48 18.96
N MET A 85 -9.96 -2.46 19.81
CA MET A 85 -9.79 -3.85 19.41
C MET A 85 -11.10 -4.42 18.83
N ALA A 86 -12.25 -4.17 19.47
CA ALA A 86 -13.55 -4.58 18.94
C ALA A 86 -13.86 -3.94 17.57
N ALA A 87 -13.52 -2.66 17.38
CA ALA A 87 -13.69 -1.99 16.10
C ALA A 87 -12.80 -2.58 14.99
N LEU A 88 -11.53 -2.86 15.31
CA LEU A 88 -10.58 -3.50 14.38
C LEU A 88 -11.03 -4.91 13.99
N GLN A 89 -11.48 -5.71 14.96
CA GLN A 89 -11.98 -7.06 14.73
C GLN A 89 -13.22 -7.05 13.83
N LEU A 90 -14.18 -6.17 14.09
CA LEU A 90 -15.37 -6.02 13.25
C LEU A 90 -15.01 -5.62 11.82
N ALA A 91 -14.03 -4.73 11.63
CA ALA A 91 -13.55 -4.34 10.31
C ALA A 91 -12.89 -5.52 9.59
N ALA A 92 -12.01 -6.25 10.28
CA ALA A 92 -11.32 -7.42 9.74
C ALA A 92 -12.31 -8.51 9.29
N GLU A 93 -13.31 -8.83 10.13
CA GLU A 93 -14.36 -9.81 9.81
C GLU A 93 -15.14 -9.41 8.55
N ARG A 94 -15.59 -8.15 8.46
CA ARG A 94 -16.36 -7.69 7.29
C ARG A 94 -15.54 -7.68 6.01
N ILE A 95 -14.25 -7.35 6.10
CA ILE A 95 -13.32 -7.40 4.96
C ILE A 95 -13.14 -8.86 4.53
N ALA A 96 -12.88 -9.78 5.47
CA ALA A 96 -12.69 -11.19 5.20
C ALA A 96 -13.93 -11.84 4.57
N ASP A 97 -15.11 -11.61 5.15
CA ASP A 97 -16.39 -12.12 4.65
C ASP A 97 -16.72 -11.67 3.23
N TYR A 98 -16.36 -10.43 2.90
CA TYR A 98 -16.54 -9.90 1.55
C TYR A 98 -15.58 -10.55 0.57
N HIS A 99 -14.29 -10.63 0.89
CA HIS A 99 -13.28 -11.22 -0.01
C HIS A 99 -13.44 -12.74 -0.14
N ALA A 100 -13.94 -13.44 0.87
CA ALA A 100 -14.26 -14.86 0.78
C ALA A 100 -15.23 -15.17 -0.36
N LYS A 101 -16.19 -14.28 -0.63
CA LYS A 101 -17.15 -14.40 -1.75
C LYS A 101 -16.55 -14.11 -3.12
N GLN A 102 -15.39 -13.46 -3.15
CA GLN A 102 -14.66 -13.14 -4.39
C GLN A 102 -13.62 -14.21 -4.75
N LYS A 103 -13.39 -15.19 -3.86
CA LYS A 103 -12.47 -16.28 -4.13
C LYS A 103 -12.94 -17.03 -5.37
N GLN A 104 -12.07 -17.11 -6.37
CA GLN A 104 -12.38 -17.87 -7.58
C GLN A 104 -12.38 -19.36 -7.23
N GLU A 105 -13.46 -20.05 -7.59
CA GLU A 105 -13.54 -21.49 -7.47
C GLU A 105 -12.84 -22.14 -8.67
N THR A 106 -12.03 -23.14 -8.41
CA THR A 106 -11.50 -24.00 -9.46
C THR A 106 -12.61 -24.92 -9.97
N TRP A 107 -12.59 -25.27 -11.24
CA TRP A 107 -13.48 -26.27 -11.82
C TRP A 107 -12.68 -27.30 -12.62
N LEU A 108 -13.22 -28.51 -12.69
CA LEU A 108 -12.74 -29.61 -13.52
C LEU A 108 -13.90 -30.01 -14.43
N SER A 109 -13.63 -30.24 -15.70
CA SER A 109 -14.60 -30.79 -16.67
C SER A 109 -14.00 -32.03 -17.32
N THR A 110 -14.85 -33.01 -17.59
CA THR A 110 -14.55 -34.22 -18.37
C THR A 110 -15.42 -34.26 -19.63
N ASP A 111 -15.86 -33.10 -20.13
CA ASP A 111 -16.73 -33.00 -21.31
C ASP A 111 -15.99 -33.35 -22.62
N GLU A 112 -14.66 -33.46 -22.58
CA GLU A 112 -13.84 -33.95 -23.70
C GLU A 112 -13.31 -35.35 -23.39
N ASP A 113 -13.53 -36.29 -24.33
CA ASP A 113 -13.23 -37.72 -24.16
C ASP A 113 -11.72 -38.06 -24.09
N ASP A 114 -10.84 -37.10 -24.41
CA ASP A 114 -9.38 -37.27 -24.43
C ASP A 114 -8.65 -36.70 -23.18
N VAL A 115 -9.38 -36.47 -22.07
CA VAL A 115 -8.82 -36.09 -20.76
C VAL A 115 -9.09 -37.15 -19.69
#